data_AF-A0A7C1WIC5-F1
#
_entry.id   AF-A0A7C1WIC5-F1
#
_cell.length_a   1.000
_cell.length_b   1.000
_cell.length_c   1.000
_cell.angle_alpha   90.00
_cell.angle_beta   90.00
_cell.angle_gamma   90.00
#
_symmetry.space_group_name_H-M   'P 1'
#
loop_
_entity.id
_entity.type
_entity.pdbx_description
1 polymer ?
#
loop_
_entity_poly.entity_id
_entity_poly.type
_entity_poly.pdbx_seq_one_letter_code
_entity_poly.pdbx_strand_id
1 'polypeptide(L)'
;MVASPPEQLVSDIGELVSLPEACIRINEMVDDASCSAEDIGKVISSDPALTVRILKIANSPFYGLSTEVDTVSRAITVLGTVQLRDLILASSACKAFEGIP
;
A
#
# COMPACT_ATOMS: atom_id res chain seq x y z
N MET A 1 -33.57 9.65 -18.06
CA MET A 1 -32.26 9.81 -17.41
C MET A 1 -31.21 9.63 -18.50
N VAL A 2 -30.77 10.71 -19.14
CA VAL A 2 -29.77 10.66 -20.21
C VAL A 2 -28.41 10.56 -19.54
N ALA A 3 -27.69 9.46 -19.74
CA ALA A 3 -26.32 9.34 -19.24
C ALA A 3 -25.46 10.39 -19.93
N SER A 4 -24.74 11.21 -19.15
CA SER A 4 -23.79 12.17 -19.71
C SER A 4 -22.71 11.43 -20.51
N PRO A 5 -22.29 11.96 -21.67
CA PRO A 5 -21.19 11.38 -22.43
C PRO A 5 -19.92 11.29 -21.58
N PRO A 6 -19.10 10.23 -21.74
CA PRO A 6 -17.92 10.00 -20.91
C PRO A 6 -16.92 11.16 -20.95
N GLU A 7 -16.90 11.93 -22.04
CA GLU A 7 -16.08 13.15 -22.15
C GLU A 7 -16.46 14.23 -21.13
N GLN A 8 -17.75 14.37 -20.79
CA GLN A 8 -18.24 15.34 -19.79
C GLN A 8 -17.93 14.91 -18.36
N LEU A 9 -17.90 13.59 -18.10
CA LEU A 9 -17.50 13.07 -16.79
C LEU A 9 -16.01 13.33 -16.52
N VAL A 10 -15.16 13.26 -17.55
CA VAL A 10 -13.72 13.55 -17.41
C VAL A 10 -13.46 15.03 -17.16
N SER A 11 -14.25 15.94 -17.76
CA SER A 11 -14.11 17.38 -17.52
C SER A 11 -14.60 17.84 -16.13
N ASP A 12 -15.50 17.08 -15.50
CA ASP A 12 -16.08 17.40 -14.20
C ASP A 12 -15.32 16.79 -13.01
N ILE A 13 -14.33 15.92 -13.25
CA ILE A 13 -13.48 15.37 -12.19
C ILE A 13 -12.42 16.41 -11.81
N GLY A 14 -12.69 17.15 -10.74
CA GLY A 14 -11.65 17.89 -10.01
C GLY A 14 -10.58 16.93 -9.52
N GLU A 15 -9.30 17.29 -9.76
CA GLU A 15 -8.08 16.53 -9.47
C GLU A 15 -8.25 15.01 -9.33
N LEU A 16 -8.00 14.30 -10.43
CA LEU A 16 -7.80 12.85 -10.38
C LEU A 16 -6.64 12.54 -9.43
N VAL A 17 -6.97 11.97 -8.27
CA VAL A 17 -5.92 11.50 -7.38
C VAL A 17 -5.27 10.27 -7.99
N SER A 18 -4.05 10.45 -8.46
CA SER A 18 -3.22 9.35 -8.93
C SER A 18 -2.71 8.55 -7.73
N LEU A 19 -2.64 7.23 -7.87
CA LEU A 19 -2.00 6.38 -6.88
C LEU A 19 -0.54 6.84 -6.69
N PRO A 20 -0.05 6.94 -5.44
CA PRO A 20 1.34 7.28 -5.19
C PRO A 20 2.29 6.33 -5.93
N GLU A 21 3.36 6.86 -6.50
CA GLU A 21 4.34 6.10 -7.29
C GLU A 21 4.91 4.88 -6.53
N ALA A 22 5.14 5.04 -5.23
CA ALA A 22 5.60 3.96 -4.36
C ALA A 22 4.65 2.76 -4.36
N CYS A 23 3.34 3.00 -4.46
CA CYS A 23 2.32 1.96 -4.39
C CYS A 23 2.24 1.17 -5.69
N ILE A 24 2.37 1.85 -6.82
CA ILE A 24 2.50 1.22 -8.15
C ILE A 24 3.75 0.34 -8.16
N ARG A 25 4.89 0.90 -7.75
CA ARG A 25 6.17 0.20 -7.73
C ARG A 25 6.15 -1.03 -6.82
N ILE A 26 5.59 -0.95 -5.62
CA ILE A 26 5.51 -2.14 -4.74
C ILE A 26 4.57 -3.19 -5.35
N ASN A 27 3.50 -2.78 -6.02
CA ASN A 27 2.58 -3.71 -6.69
C ASN A 27 3.31 -4.53 -7.77
N GLU A 28 4.13 -3.86 -8.60
CA GLU A 28 4.99 -4.48 -9.61
C GLU A 28 6.03 -5.43 -8.98
N MET A 29 6.70 -4.99 -7.91
CA MET A 29 7.71 -5.80 -7.21
C MET A 29 7.12 -7.03 -6.53
N VAL A 30 5.85 -6.98 -6.12
CA VAL A 30 5.16 -8.14 -5.53
C VAL A 30 4.87 -9.23 -6.59
N ASP A 31 4.63 -8.84 -7.84
CA ASP A 31 4.38 -9.79 -8.94
C ASP A 31 5.67 -10.31 -9.59
N ASP A 32 6.82 -9.67 -9.32
CA ASP A 32 8.12 -10.08 -9.83
C ASP A 32 8.76 -11.16 -8.96
N ALA A 33 8.89 -12.37 -9.50
CA ALA A 33 9.51 -13.51 -8.83
C ALA A 33 11.01 -13.31 -8.50
N SER A 34 11.66 -12.31 -9.07
CA SER A 34 13.05 -11.94 -8.76
C SER A 34 13.18 -10.95 -7.60
N CYS A 35 12.08 -10.30 -7.20
CA CYS A 35 12.08 -9.33 -6.11
C CYS A 35 12.01 -10.02 -4.75
N SER A 36 12.90 -9.60 -3.83
CA SER A 36 12.90 -10.10 -2.46
C SER A 36 12.08 -9.21 -1.52
N ALA A 37 11.72 -9.76 -0.35
CA ALA A 37 11.12 -8.98 0.74
C ALA A 37 12.04 -7.82 1.20
N GLU A 38 13.34 -7.96 1.01
CA GLU A 38 14.33 -6.93 1.34
C GLU A 38 14.28 -5.77 0.34
N ASP A 39 14.09 -6.06 -0.94
CA ASP A 39 13.95 -5.04 -1.98
C ASP A 39 12.66 -4.25 -1.82
N ILE A 40 11.55 -4.95 -1.56
CA ILE A 40 10.26 -4.32 -1.25
C ILE A 40 10.38 -3.49 0.04
N GLY A 41 11.09 -4.02 1.04
CA GLY A 41 11.37 -3.35 2.30
C GLY A 41 12.09 -2.00 2.11
N LYS A 42 13.03 -1.89 1.16
CA LYS A 42 13.72 -0.62 0.86
C LYS A 42 12.76 0.45 0.35
N VAL A 43 11.80 0.08 -0.50
CA VAL A 43 10.79 1.02 -1.03
C VAL A 43 9.85 1.46 0.10
N ILE A 44 9.36 0.53 0.91
CA ILE A 44 8.43 0.85 2.01
C ILE A 44 9.11 1.69 3.10
N SER A 45 10.39 1.44 3.37
CA SER A 45 11.14 2.18 4.40
C SER A 45 11.27 3.68 4.10
N SER A 46 11.03 4.10 2.85
CA SER A 46 10.98 5.52 2.49
C SER A 46 9.71 6.24 2.98
N ASP A 47 8.67 5.50 3.36
CA ASP A 47 7.44 6.02 3.95
C ASP A 47 7.33 5.58 5.43
N PRO A 48 7.63 6.48 6.40
CA PRO A 48 7.56 6.18 7.82
C PRO A 48 6.16 5.76 8.30
N ALA A 49 5.09 6.32 7.72
CA ALA A 49 3.73 5.99 8.11
C ALA A 49 3.35 4.57 7.70
N LEU A 50 3.70 4.17 6.47
CA LEU A 50 3.52 2.79 5.99
C LEU A 50 4.37 1.81 6.80
N THR A 51 5.63 2.15 7.06
CA THR A 51 6.56 1.34 7.86
C THR A 51 5.98 1.03 9.24
N VAL A 52 5.56 2.06 9.98
CA VAL A 52 4.96 1.90 11.31
C VAL A 52 3.69 1.04 11.25
N ARG A 53 2.84 1.24 10.24
CA ARG A 53 1.58 0.50 10.10
C ARG A 53 1.83 -0.99 9.85
N ILE A 54 2.76 -1.32 8.97
CA ILE A 54 3.13 -2.71 8.67
C ILE A 54 3.74 -3.40 9.89
N LEU A 55 4.66 -2.74 10.60
CA LEU A 55 5.26 -3.30 11.82
C LEU A 55 4.21 -3.53 12.92
N LYS A 56 3.26 -2.60 13.11
CA LYS A 56 2.15 -2.77 14.06
C LYS A 56 1.26 -3.96 13.73
N ILE A 57 1.00 -4.20 12.45
CA ILE A 57 0.19 -5.33 12.00
C ILE A 57 0.94 -6.64 12.20
N ALA A 58 2.22 -6.69 11.83
CA ALA A 58 3.08 -7.87 12.00
C ALA A 58 3.17 -8.31 13.47
N ASN A 59 3.27 -7.34 14.39
CA ASN A 59 3.31 -7.57 15.83
C ASN A 59 1.92 -7.72 16.48
N SER A 60 0.84 -7.71 15.69
CA SER A 60 -0.49 -7.86 16.26
C SER A 60 -0.68 -9.28 16.83
N PRO A 61 -1.50 -9.44 17.89
CA PRO A 61 -1.76 -10.75 18.49
C PRO A 61 -2.29 -11.79 17.50
N PHE A 62 -2.84 -11.35 16.36
CA PHE A 62 -3.31 -12.20 15.27
C PHE A 62 -2.23 -13.15 14.74
N TYR A 63 -0.98 -12.69 14.65
CA TYR A 63 0.14 -13.51 14.15
C TYR A 63 0.82 -14.35 15.23
N GLY A 64 0.52 -14.13 16.52
CA GLY A 64 0.97 -14.98 17.62
C GLY A 64 2.49 -15.13 17.75
N LEU A 65 3.26 -14.12 17.36
CA LEU A 65 4.73 -14.19 17.33
C LEU A 65 5.33 -14.12 18.73
N SER A 66 6.32 -14.97 18.99
CA SER A 66 7.08 -14.99 20.25
C SER A 66 8.14 -13.90 20.35
N THR A 67 8.54 -13.33 19.22
CA THR A 67 9.59 -12.31 19.10
C THR A 67 9.04 -11.12 18.33
N GLU A 68 9.41 -9.92 18.77
CA GLU A 68 9.07 -8.68 18.09
C GLU A 68 9.65 -8.62 16.68
N VAL A 69 8.86 -8.09 15.74
CA VAL A 69 9.26 -7.78 14.38
C VAL A 69 9.67 -6.32 14.31
N ASP A 70 10.95 -6.06 14.09
CA ASP A 70 11.57 -4.72 14.08
C ASP A 70 12.02 -4.26 12.68
N THR A 71 11.93 -5.14 11.68
CA THR A 71 12.34 -4.87 10.30
C THR A 71 11.19 -5.07 9.31
N VAL A 72 11.16 -4.23 8.28
CA VAL A 72 10.11 -4.27 7.24
C VAL A 72 10.19 -5.58 6.44
N SER A 73 11.38 -6.05 6.09
CA SER A 73 11.58 -7.32 5.39
C SER A 73 11.04 -8.51 6.18
N ARG A 74 11.24 -8.53 7.50
CA ARG A 74 10.67 -9.55 8.37
C ARG A 74 9.16 -9.43 8.46
N ALA A 75 8.62 -8.21 8.56
CA ALA A 75 7.18 -7.99 8.55
C ALA A 75 6.55 -8.50 7.24
N ILE A 76 7.13 -8.18 6.09
CA ILE A 76 6.67 -8.69 4.79
C ILE A 76 6.66 -10.23 4.77
N THR A 77 7.66 -10.86 5.36
CA THR A 77 7.74 -12.33 5.45
C THR A 77 6.62 -12.92 6.33
N VAL A 78 6.23 -12.24 7.41
CA VAL A 78 5.15 -12.66 8.31
C VAL A 78 3.77 -12.45 7.69
N LEU A 79 3.54 -11.27 7.08
CA LEU A 79 2.26 -10.92 6.45
C LEU A 79 2.05 -11.68 5.14
N GLY A 80 3.12 -11.96 4.40
CA GLY A 80 3.04 -12.38 3.01
C GLY A 80 2.66 -11.23 2.06
N THR A 81 2.81 -11.49 0.77
CA THR A 81 2.70 -10.46 -0.27
C THR A 81 1.27 -10.02 -0.58
N VAL A 82 0.27 -10.89 -0.38
CA VAL A 82 -1.15 -10.58 -0.61
C VAL A 82 -1.64 -9.51 0.37
N GLN A 83 -1.41 -9.73 1.67
CA GLN A 83 -1.82 -8.79 2.72
C GLN A 83 -1.05 -7.48 2.63
N LEU A 84 0.21 -7.53 2.17
CA LEU A 84 1.00 -6.34 1.91
C LEU A 84 0.38 -5.46 0.82
N ARG A 85 -0.05 -6.06 -0.30
CA ARG A 85 -0.71 -5.34 -1.40
C ARG A 85 -1.98 -4.65 -0.93
N ASP A 86 -2.83 -5.35 -0.18
CA ASP A 86 -4.07 -4.79 0.36
C ASP A 86 -3.83 -3.59 1.28
N LEU A 87 -2.80 -3.67 2.13
CA LEU A 87 -2.44 -2.57 3.04
C LEU A 87 -1.94 -1.33 2.31
N ILE A 88 -1.15 -1.52 1.25
CA ILE A 88 -0.62 -0.43 0.45
C ILE A 88 -1.75 0.26 -0.31
N LEU A 89 -2.64 -0.50 -0.93
CA LEU A 89 -3.84 0.02 -1.59
C LEU A 89 -4.74 0.77 -0.62
N ALA A 90 -5.05 0.19 0.54
CA ALA A 90 -5.86 0.84 1.56
C ALA A 90 -5.21 2.13 2.07
N SER A 91 -3.90 2.13 2.30
CA SER A 91 -3.18 3.33 2.74
C SER A 91 -3.13 4.40 1.67
N SER A 92 -3.03 4.02 0.40
CA SER A 92 -3.07 4.94 -0.74
C SER A 92 -4.45 5.57 -0.89
N ALA A 93 -5.50 4.75 -0.77
CA ALA A 93 -6.87 5.22 -0.80
C ALA A 93 -7.12 6.22 0.34
N CYS A 94 -6.74 5.89 1.58
CA CYS A 94 -6.87 6.84 2.70
C CYS A 94 -6.20 8.19 2.40
N LYS A 95 -4.96 8.20 1.89
CA LYS A 95 -4.27 9.44 1.49
C LYS A 95 -4.98 10.16 0.34
N ALA A 96 -5.51 9.42 -0.63
CA ALA A 96 -6.22 10.00 -1.76
C ALA A 96 -7.53 10.69 -1.36
N PHE A 97 -8.18 10.18 -0.31
CA PHE A 97 -9.45 10.71 0.18
C PHE A 97 -9.31 11.71 1.34
N GLU A 98 -8.11 11.96 1.86
CA GLU A 98 -7.87 12.95 2.96
C GLU A 98 -8.29 14.39 2.60
N GLY A 99 -8.48 14.70 1.32
CA GLY A 99 -8.92 16.01 0.82
C GLY A 99 -10.38 16.11 0.37
N ILE A 100 -11.18 15.04 0.50
CA ILE A 100 -12.60 15.05 0.12
C ILE A 100 -13.46 15.22 1.39
N PRO A 101 -14.31 16.26 1.48
CA PRO A 101 -15.13 16.55 2.66
C PRO A 101 -16.21 15.50 2.95
#